data_AF-A0A1B9YRQ6-F1
#
_entry.id   AF-A0A1B9YRQ6-F1
#
_cell.length_a   1.000
_cell.length_b   1.000
_cell.length_c   1.000
_cell.angle_alpha   90.00
_cell.angle_beta   90.00
_cell.angle_gamma   90.00
#
_symmetry.space_group_name_H-M   'P 1'
#
loop_
_entity.id
_entity.type
_entity.pdbx_description
1 polymer ?
#
loop_
_entity_poly.entity_id
_entity_poly.type
_entity_poly.pdbx_seq_one_letter_code
_entity_poly.pdbx_strand_id
1 'polypeptide(L)'
;MIPPKRLSLNHAADRRRFVGGSDARIIMGEDEDKLIRLWREKRGEVETQDLSGELIVQLGKVTEDLNRTWYERNSGHRVDEVQRLVRHPIHKWMRATLDGRVQQTGALFEAKFMLPWNFSEEAAAEKHMAQLQHNMWVVAAKSAVLSIITGGGQWVEIKVHADPLYQHLLLTAEKKFWRCVQTGESPSLFGTEAPRPRLEAVKVVDMSPSNSWAELAATYLRTRAAHQDHEITKAELKKLVPEDAKEASGHGIRAKRSKSGAISFDPIQMEDSNAPVQ
;
A
#
# COMPACT_ATOMS: atom_id res chain seq x y z
N MET A 1 -23.94 -27.45 -36.94
CA MET A 1 -24.49 -26.94 -35.67
C MET A 1 -23.52 -27.37 -34.57
N ILE A 2 -22.62 -26.48 -34.15
CA ILE A 2 -21.60 -26.77 -33.14
C ILE A 2 -22.31 -26.68 -31.78
N PRO A 3 -22.28 -27.71 -30.92
CA PRO A 3 -22.94 -27.64 -29.63
C PRO A 3 -22.27 -26.55 -28.78
N PRO A 4 -23.04 -25.78 -27.99
CA PRO A 4 -22.44 -24.79 -27.10
C PRO A 4 -21.52 -25.50 -26.11
N LYS A 5 -20.27 -25.04 -26.02
CA LYS A 5 -19.33 -25.43 -24.97
C LYS A 5 -20.05 -25.24 -23.64
N ARG A 6 -20.25 -26.33 -22.90
CA ARG A 6 -20.64 -26.28 -21.48
C ARG A 6 -19.63 -25.36 -20.78
N LEU A 7 -20.10 -24.20 -20.31
CA LEU A 7 -19.42 -23.43 -19.28
C LEU A 7 -19.13 -24.41 -18.15
N SER A 8 -17.86 -24.69 -17.89
CA SER A 8 -17.48 -25.50 -16.75
C SER A 8 -17.92 -24.74 -15.51
N LEU A 9 -18.93 -25.27 -14.82
CA LEU A 9 -19.27 -24.91 -13.46
C LEU A 9 -18.05 -25.28 -12.60
N ASN A 10 -17.10 -24.35 -12.50
CA ASN A 10 -16.04 -24.42 -11.51
C ASN A 10 -16.75 -24.56 -10.16
N HIS A 11 -16.51 -25.69 -9.48
CA HIS A 11 -16.90 -25.87 -8.09
C HIS A 11 -16.45 -24.63 -7.33
N ALA A 12 -17.38 -23.76 -6.96
CA ALA A 12 -17.09 -22.61 -6.12
C ALA A 12 -16.57 -23.18 -4.80
N ALA A 13 -15.25 -23.27 -4.67
CA ALA A 13 -14.63 -23.71 -3.44
C ALA A 13 -15.22 -22.87 -2.32
N ASP A 14 -15.68 -23.53 -1.25
CA ASP A 14 -16.35 -22.88 -0.13
C ASP A 14 -15.45 -21.76 0.43
N ARG A 15 -15.71 -20.51 -0.01
CA ARG A 15 -14.87 -19.34 0.26
C ARG A 15 -14.82 -19.00 1.74
N ARG A 16 -15.70 -19.60 2.54
CA ARG A 16 -15.72 -19.51 4.00
C ARG A 16 -14.51 -20.18 4.64
N ARG A 17 -13.91 -21.17 3.98
CA ARG A 17 -12.86 -22.03 4.56
C ARG A 17 -11.43 -21.51 4.39
N PHE A 18 -11.26 -20.32 3.83
CA PHE A 18 -9.96 -19.71 3.62
C PHE A 18 -10.03 -18.19 3.56
N VAL A 19 -8.89 -17.53 3.76
CA VAL A 19 -8.62 -16.14 3.42
C VAL A 19 -7.99 -16.13 2.03
N GLY A 20 -8.51 -15.29 1.13
CA GLY A 20 -7.89 -15.04 -0.17
C GLY A 20 -7.53 -13.59 -0.43
N GLY A 21 -6.88 -13.32 -1.56
CA GLY A 21 -6.32 -12.01 -1.86
C GLY A 21 -7.32 -10.84 -1.82
N SER A 22 -8.59 -11.05 -2.21
CA SER A 22 -9.60 -10.00 -2.06
C SER A 22 -9.96 -9.70 -0.60
N ASP A 23 -9.88 -10.72 0.26
CA ASP A 23 -10.16 -10.62 1.70
C ASP A 23 -9.01 -9.88 2.39
N ALA A 24 -7.76 -10.10 1.95
CA ALA A 24 -6.56 -9.40 2.40
C ALA A 24 -6.74 -7.87 2.37
N ARG A 25 -7.37 -7.35 1.30
CA ARG A 25 -7.67 -5.92 1.15
C ARG A 25 -8.64 -5.40 2.21
N ILE A 26 -9.60 -6.22 2.64
CA ILE A 26 -10.56 -5.86 3.68
C ILE A 26 -9.87 -5.93 5.06
N ILE A 27 -9.09 -6.99 5.29
CA ILE A 27 -8.38 -7.23 6.56
C ILE A 27 -7.34 -6.13 6.85
N MET A 28 -6.63 -5.67 5.82
CA MET A 28 -5.65 -4.58 5.92
C MET A 28 -6.26 -3.19 5.78
N GLY A 29 -7.56 -3.09 5.53
CA GLY A 29 -8.25 -1.81 5.34
C GLY A 29 -8.64 -1.14 6.66
N GLU A 30 -9.29 0.02 6.53
CA GLU A 30 -9.73 0.87 7.65
C GLU A 30 -11.26 0.84 7.85
N ASP A 31 -11.97 0.03 7.06
CA ASP A 31 -13.43 -0.06 7.09
C ASP A 31 -13.88 -1.19 8.03
N GLU A 32 -14.23 -0.82 9.26
CA GLU A 32 -14.62 -1.76 10.31
C GLU A 32 -15.89 -2.54 9.93
N ASP A 33 -16.87 -1.90 9.30
CA ASP A 33 -18.10 -2.55 8.87
C ASP A 33 -17.84 -3.65 7.84
N LYS A 34 -16.96 -3.39 6.86
CA LYS A 34 -16.52 -4.41 5.90
C LYS A 34 -15.76 -5.54 6.57
N LEU A 35 -14.92 -5.24 7.56
CA LEU A 35 -14.16 -6.25 8.31
C LEU A 35 -15.09 -7.18 9.10
N ILE A 36 -16.04 -6.60 9.85
CA ILE A 36 -17.04 -7.35 10.62
C ILE A 36 -17.91 -8.17 9.68
N ARG A 37 -18.35 -7.60 8.56
CA ARG A 37 -19.13 -8.33 7.56
C ARG A 37 -18.36 -9.53 7.02
N LEU A 38 -17.11 -9.34 6.58
CA LEU A 38 -16.26 -10.42 6.08
C LEU A 38 -16.13 -11.53 7.13
N TRP A 39 -15.96 -11.18 8.40
CA TRP A 39 -15.90 -12.15 9.49
C TRP A 39 -17.19 -12.96 9.63
N ARG A 40 -18.37 -12.32 9.59
CA ARG A 40 -19.68 -13.01 9.59
C ARG A 40 -19.84 -13.91 8.37
N GLU A 41 -19.41 -13.47 7.19
CA GLU A 41 -19.43 -14.28 5.96
C GLU A 41 -18.56 -15.53 6.12
N LYS A 42 -17.32 -15.40 6.63
CA LYS A 42 -16.43 -16.55 6.88
C LYS A 42 -16.98 -17.53 7.91
N ARG A 43 -17.78 -17.06 8.86
CA ARG A 43 -18.47 -17.89 9.86
C ARG A 43 -19.78 -18.49 9.36
N GLY A 44 -20.25 -18.08 8.18
CA GLY A 44 -21.53 -18.52 7.63
C GLY A 44 -22.74 -17.93 8.37
N GLU A 45 -22.54 -16.83 9.10
CA GLU A 45 -23.60 -16.11 9.82
C GLU A 45 -24.39 -15.19 8.88
N VAL A 46 -23.76 -14.76 7.78
CA VAL A 46 -24.40 -14.05 6.68
C VAL A 46 -23.94 -14.64 5.35
N GLU A 47 -24.81 -14.62 4.35
CA GLU A 47 -24.47 -15.02 3.00
C GLU A 47 -23.55 -14.00 2.33
N THR A 48 -22.73 -14.49 1.39
CA THR A 48 -21.88 -13.62 0.57
C THR A 48 -22.75 -12.62 -0.19
N GLN A 49 -22.31 -11.36 -0.24
CA GLN A 49 -23.03 -10.33 -0.98
C GLN A 49 -23.20 -10.72 -2.45
N ASP A 50 -24.43 -10.67 -2.95
CA ASP A 50 -24.66 -10.78 -4.39
C ASP A 50 -24.27 -9.45 -5.06
N LEU A 51 -23.25 -9.52 -5.91
CA LEU A 51 -22.72 -8.40 -6.69
C LEU A 51 -23.06 -8.57 -8.19
N SER A 52 -24.03 -9.43 -8.52
CA SER A 52 -24.47 -9.68 -9.90
C SER A 52 -25.03 -8.42 -10.57
N GLY A 53 -25.74 -7.58 -9.82
CA GLY A 53 -26.28 -6.29 -10.28
C GLY A 53 -25.29 -5.12 -10.27
N GLU A 54 -24.09 -5.29 -9.69
CA GLU A 54 -23.11 -4.21 -9.57
C GLU A 54 -22.30 -4.04 -10.86
N LEU A 55 -22.62 -3.02 -11.65
CA LEU A 55 -22.03 -2.80 -12.98
C LEU A 55 -20.50 -2.80 -12.97
N ILE A 56 -19.86 -2.17 -11.99
CA ILE A 56 -18.39 -2.10 -11.88
C ILE A 56 -17.79 -3.49 -11.66
N VAL A 57 -18.47 -4.36 -10.90
CA VAL A 57 -18.03 -5.75 -10.68
C VAL A 57 -18.18 -6.55 -11.97
N GLN A 58 -19.26 -6.34 -12.73
CA GLN A 58 -19.46 -7.01 -14.01
C GLN A 58 -18.46 -6.55 -15.08
N LEU A 59 -18.16 -5.25 -15.15
CA LEU A 59 -17.11 -4.72 -16.02
C LEU A 59 -15.76 -5.34 -15.69
N GLY A 60 -15.40 -5.45 -14.40
CA GLY A 60 -14.19 -6.14 -13.97
C GLY A 60 -14.11 -7.57 -14.49
N LYS A 61 -15.16 -8.37 -14.32
CA LYS A 61 -15.22 -9.77 -14.80
C LYS A 61 -15.10 -9.88 -16.33
N VAL A 62 -15.86 -9.08 -17.07
CA VAL A 62 -15.88 -9.14 -18.54
C VAL A 62 -14.55 -8.67 -19.13
N THR A 63 -13.91 -7.68 -18.51
CA THR A 63 -12.65 -7.12 -19.00
C THR A 63 -11.43 -7.95 -18.61
N GLU A 64 -11.53 -8.92 -17.71
CA GLU A 64 -10.40 -9.75 -17.27
C GLU A 64 -9.69 -10.45 -18.44
N ASP A 65 -10.46 -11.14 -19.29
CA ASP A 65 -9.94 -11.85 -20.47
C ASP A 65 -9.36 -10.88 -21.52
N LEU A 66 -10.00 -9.72 -21.71
CA LEU A 66 -9.50 -8.66 -22.59
C LEU A 66 -8.17 -8.12 -22.08
N ASN A 67 -8.07 -7.89 -20.76
CA ASN A 67 -6.90 -7.35 -20.10
C ASN A 67 -5.70 -8.31 -20.22
N ARG A 68 -5.92 -9.61 -19.99
CA ARG A 68 -4.91 -10.66 -20.25
C ARG A 68 -4.44 -10.64 -21.69
N THR A 69 -5.36 -10.70 -22.66
CA THR A 69 -5.03 -10.72 -24.09
C THR A 69 -4.24 -9.49 -24.51
N TRP A 70 -4.59 -8.32 -23.96
CA TRP A 70 -3.90 -7.07 -24.23
C TRP A 70 -2.49 -7.06 -23.64
N TYR A 71 -2.32 -7.51 -22.40
CA TYR A 71 -1.00 -7.67 -21.78
C TYR A 71 -0.09 -8.60 -22.60
N GLU A 72 -0.59 -9.79 -22.99
CA GLU A 72 0.21 -10.75 -23.76
C GLU A 72 0.67 -10.17 -25.10
N ARG A 73 -0.23 -9.43 -25.78
CA ARG A 73 0.08 -8.78 -27.06
C ARG A 73 1.15 -7.69 -26.93
N ASN A 74 1.12 -6.88 -25.87
CA ASN A 74 2.02 -5.73 -25.70
C ASN A 74 3.36 -6.12 -25.07
N SER A 75 3.37 -7.06 -24.13
CA SER A 75 4.58 -7.53 -23.45
C SER A 75 5.32 -8.64 -24.21
N GLY A 76 4.61 -9.37 -25.09
CA GLY A 76 5.12 -10.59 -25.72
C GLY A 76 5.22 -11.80 -24.77
N HIS A 77 4.82 -11.64 -23.51
CA HIS A 77 4.74 -12.72 -22.55
C HIS A 77 3.42 -13.48 -22.64
N ARG A 78 3.41 -14.72 -22.13
CA ARG A 78 2.19 -15.55 -22.05
C ARG A 78 1.73 -15.64 -20.60
N VAL A 79 0.42 -15.64 -20.41
CA VAL A 79 -0.22 -15.80 -19.10
C VAL A 79 -0.89 -17.17 -19.04
N ASP A 80 -0.45 -18.01 -18.12
CA ASP A 80 -1.00 -19.33 -17.82
C ASP A 80 -1.63 -19.37 -16.42
N GLU A 81 -1.95 -20.58 -15.92
CA GLU A 81 -2.56 -20.79 -14.59
C GLU A 81 -3.82 -19.94 -14.32
N VAL A 82 -4.54 -19.55 -15.38
CA VAL A 82 -5.72 -18.69 -15.34
C VAL A 82 -6.83 -19.33 -14.51
N GLN A 83 -7.41 -18.55 -13.60
CA GLN A 83 -8.48 -18.95 -12.67
C GLN A 83 -8.13 -20.16 -11.81
N ARG A 84 -6.83 -20.46 -11.64
CA ARG A 84 -6.35 -21.55 -10.79
C ARG A 84 -6.47 -21.14 -9.32
N LEU A 85 -7.13 -21.97 -8.51
CA LEU A 85 -7.12 -21.84 -7.05
C LEU A 85 -5.87 -22.55 -6.49
N VAL A 86 -4.94 -21.78 -5.94
CA VAL A 86 -3.72 -22.27 -5.29
C VAL A 86 -3.85 -22.16 -3.78
N ARG A 87 -3.34 -23.15 -3.05
CA ARG A 87 -3.30 -23.17 -1.59
C ARG A 87 -1.87 -22.99 -1.11
N HIS A 88 -1.68 -22.16 -0.10
CA HIS A 88 -0.36 -21.98 0.50
C HIS A 88 0.13 -23.30 1.14
N PRO A 89 1.41 -23.70 0.96
CA PRO A 89 1.90 -25.01 1.40
C PRO A 89 1.86 -25.21 2.92
N ILE A 90 2.16 -24.16 3.69
CA ILE A 90 2.19 -24.17 5.17
C ILE A 90 0.86 -23.66 5.77
N HIS A 91 0.45 -22.42 5.44
CA HIS A 91 -0.78 -21.81 5.95
C HIS A 91 -2.02 -22.33 5.22
N LYS A 92 -2.54 -23.46 5.71
CA LYS A 92 -3.67 -24.19 5.13
C LYS A 92 -4.96 -23.38 4.90
N TRP A 93 -5.12 -22.26 5.60
CA TRP A 93 -6.23 -21.32 5.53
C TRP A 93 -6.00 -20.18 4.51
N MET A 94 -4.83 -20.07 3.88
CA MET A 94 -4.56 -19.08 2.82
C MET A 94 -4.69 -19.70 1.44
N ARG A 95 -5.38 -19.02 0.53
CA ARG A 95 -5.51 -19.44 -0.88
C ARG A 95 -5.61 -18.24 -1.81
N ALA A 96 -5.14 -18.39 -3.04
CA ALA A 96 -5.25 -17.38 -4.07
C ALA A 96 -5.96 -17.97 -5.29
N THR A 97 -6.98 -17.29 -5.79
CA THR A 97 -7.47 -17.51 -7.16
C THR A 97 -6.68 -16.56 -8.05
N LEU A 98 -5.96 -17.11 -9.01
CA LEU A 98 -5.09 -16.32 -9.87
C LEU A 98 -5.83 -15.86 -11.12
N ASP A 99 -5.70 -14.59 -11.50
CA ASP A 99 -6.08 -14.14 -12.84
C ASP A 99 -5.10 -14.73 -13.88
N GLY A 100 -3.85 -14.96 -13.46
CA GLY A 100 -2.93 -15.88 -14.10
C GLY A 100 -1.50 -15.80 -13.55
N ARG A 101 -0.56 -16.42 -14.26
CA ARG A 101 0.87 -16.34 -14.02
C ARG A 101 1.61 -16.11 -15.32
N VAL A 102 2.58 -15.20 -15.31
CA VAL A 102 3.39 -14.89 -16.49
C VAL A 102 4.42 -16.00 -16.67
N GLN A 103 4.30 -16.77 -17.76
CA GLN A 103 5.08 -17.99 -18.00
C GLN A 103 6.60 -17.74 -17.98
N GLN A 104 7.05 -16.64 -18.58
CA GLN A 104 8.46 -16.32 -18.76
C GLN A 104 9.15 -15.86 -17.48
N THR A 105 8.43 -15.18 -16.60
CA THR A 105 9.00 -14.54 -15.40
C THR A 105 8.56 -15.22 -14.11
N GLY A 106 7.52 -16.06 -14.16
CA GLY A 106 6.85 -16.61 -13.00
C GLY A 106 6.09 -15.57 -12.18
N ALA A 107 5.96 -14.34 -12.67
CA ALA A 107 5.26 -13.25 -11.98
C ALA A 107 3.76 -13.56 -11.89
N LEU A 108 3.13 -13.19 -10.78
CA LEU A 108 1.68 -13.19 -10.67
C LEU A 108 1.10 -12.20 -11.70
N PHE A 109 0.06 -12.58 -12.43
CA PHE A 109 -0.72 -11.65 -13.25
C PHE A 109 -2.03 -11.35 -12.55
N GLU A 110 -2.35 -10.06 -12.38
CA GLU A 110 -3.58 -9.57 -11.76
C GLU A 110 -4.22 -8.53 -12.68
N ALA A 111 -5.45 -8.75 -13.10
CA ALA A 111 -6.19 -7.86 -13.99
C ALA A 111 -7.19 -7.00 -13.20
N LYS A 112 -7.24 -5.70 -13.52
CA LYS A 112 -8.23 -4.77 -12.94
C LYS A 112 -8.90 -3.90 -13.98
N PHE A 113 -10.16 -3.60 -13.70
CA PHE A 113 -10.87 -2.48 -14.31
C PHE A 113 -10.94 -1.33 -13.31
N MET A 114 -10.60 -0.12 -13.74
CA MET A 114 -10.71 1.08 -12.91
C MET A 114 -11.42 2.20 -13.67
N LEU A 115 -12.27 2.95 -12.95
CA LEU A 115 -12.82 4.17 -13.52
C LEU A 115 -11.69 5.20 -13.69
N PRO A 116 -11.77 6.08 -14.71
CA PRO A 116 -10.68 7.01 -15.04
C PRO A 116 -10.51 8.14 -14.02
N TRP A 117 -11.53 8.41 -13.20
CA TRP A 117 -11.54 9.51 -12.23
C TRP A 117 -10.45 9.31 -11.17
N ASN A 118 -9.53 10.27 -11.04
CA ASN A 118 -8.42 10.26 -10.08
C ASN A 118 -7.49 9.03 -10.18
N PHE A 119 -7.36 8.46 -11.38
CA PHE A 119 -6.43 7.34 -11.60
C PHE A 119 -4.98 7.82 -11.51
N SER A 120 -4.19 7.18 -10.66
CA SER A 120 -2.72 7.17 -10.72
C SER A 120 -2.20 5.75 -10.53
N GLU A 121 -1.01 5.47 -11.05
CA GLU A 121 -0.38 4.17 -10.91
C GLU A 121 -0.07 3.86 -9.44
N GLU A 122 0.35 4.88 -8.69
CA GLU A 122 0.62 4.81 -7.25
C GLU A 122 -0.63 4.42 -6.48
N ALA A 123 -1.75 5.11 -6.71
CA ALA A 123 -3.00 4.86 -6.02
C ALA A 123 -3.59 3.49 -6.39
N ALA A 124 -3.42 3.06 -7.64
CA ALA A 124 -3.83 1.73 -8.08
C ALA A 124 -2.99 0.63 -7.42
N ALA A 125 -1.67 0.79 -7.39
CA ALA A 125 -0.76 -0.15 -6.72
C ALA A 125 -1.06 -0.23 -5.21
N GLU A 126 -1.26 0.91 -4.54
CA GLU A 126 -1.60 0.98 -3.12
C GLU A 126 -2.92 0.28 -2.82
N LYS A 127 -3.97 0.57 -3.59
CA LYS A 127 -5.30 -0.05 -3.45
C LYS A 127 -5.27 -1.57 -3.56
N HIS A 128 -4.37 -2.12 -4.37
CA HIS A 128 -4.27 -3.55 -4.64
C HIS A 128 -3.10 -4.23 -3.93
N MET A 129 -2.29 -3.50 -3.16
CA MET A 129 -1.06 -4.02 -2.55
C MET A 129 -1.32 -5.23 -1.65
N ALA A 130 -2.32 -5.17 -0.77
CA ALA A 130 -2.67 -6.29 0.11
C ALA A 130 -3.00 -7.57 -0.66
N GLN A 131 -3.78 -7.44 -1.73
CA GLN A 131 -4.14 -8.56 -2.61
C GLN A 131 -2.92 -9.11 -3.35
N LEU A 132 -2.10 -8.23 -3.94
CA LEU A 132 -0.89 -8.62 -4.66
C LEU A 132 0.11 -9.34 -3.75
N GLN A 133 0.38 -8.80 -2.56
CA GLN A 133 1.30 -9.39 -1.59
C GLN A 133 0.79 -10.72 -1.05
N HIS A 134 -0.53 -10.84 -0.78
CA HIS A 134 -1.16 -12.10 -0.40
C HIS A 134 -0.97 -13.15 -1.49
N ASN A 135 -1.36 -12.84 -2.72
CA ASN A 135 -1.31 -13.77 -3.84
C ASN A 135 0.13 -14.19 -4.15
N MET A 136 1.09 -13.24 -4.16
CA MET A 136 2.51 -13.53 -4.30
C MET A 136 3.04 -14.46 -3.21
N TRP A 137 2.62 -14.27 -1.95
CA TRP A 137 2.99 -15.13 -0.84
C TRP A 137 2.45 -16.56 -1.00
N VAL A 138 1.17 -16.70 -1.36
CA VAL A 138 0.52 -18.01 -1.58
C VAL A 138 1.22 -18.84 -2.65
N VAL A 139 1.64 -18.21 -3.75
CA VAL A 139 2.22 -18.91 -4.92
C VAL A 139 3.74 -18.84 -4.99
N ALA A 140 4.38 -18.30 -3.95
CA ALA A 140 5.83 -18.05 -3.88
C ALA A 140 6.37 -17.27 -5.11
N ALA A 141 5.62 -16.27 -5.58
CA ALA A 141 6.08 -15.36 -6.63
C ALA A 141 6.90 -14.19 -6.04
N LYS A 142 7.96 -13.78 -6.74
CA LYS A 142 8.83 -12.66 -6.34
C LYS A 142 8.32 -11.29 -6.82
N SER A 143 7.40 -11.30 -7.77
CA SER A 143 6.81 -10.11 -8.35
C SER A 143 5.41 -10.41 -8.91
N ALA A 144 4.66 -9.34 -9.13
CA ALA A 144 3.37 -9.33 -9.78
C ALA A 144 3.34 -8.27 -10.88
N VAL A 145 2.52 -8.52 -11.88
CA VAL A 145 2.09 -7.57 -12.90
C VAL A 145 0.64 -7.24 -12.61
N LEU A 146 0.38 -5.99 -12.22
CA LEU A 146 -0.94 -5.43 -12.12
C LEU A 146 -1.28 -4.77 -13.47
N SER A 147 -2.14 -5.41 -14.23
CA SER A 147 -2.56 -4.95 -15.56
C SER A 147 -3.93 -4.29 -15.45
N ILE A 148 -4.06 -3.04 -15.87
CA ILE A 148 -5.25 -2.22 -15.65
C ILE A 148 -5.79 -1.72 -16.99
N ILE A 149 -7.08 -1.95 -17.22
CA ILE A 149 -7.85 -1.24 -18.24
C ILE A 149 -8.71 -0.19 -17.54
N THR A 150 -8.61 1.06 -17.97
CA THR A 150 -9.46 2.13 -17.45
C THR A 150 -10.74 2.27 -18.28
N GLY A 151 -11.80 2.80 -17.68
CA GLY A 151 -13.03 3.15 -18.41
C GLY A 151 -12.83 4.18 -19.52
N GLY A 152 -11.70 4.89 -19.54
CA GLY A 152 -11.31 5.81 -20.62
C GLY A 152 -10.58 5.13 -21.79
N GLY A 153 -10.42 3.80 -21.78
CA GLY A 153 -9.73 3.05 -22.83
C GLY A 153 -8.20 3.06 -22.72
N GLN A 154 -7.65 3.53 -21.60
CA GLN A 154 -6.22 3.46 -21.33
C GLN A 154 -5.86 2.10 -20.73
N TRP A 155 -4.76 1.52 -21.19
CA TRP A 155 -4.15 0.35 -20.57
C TRP A 155 -2.86 0.73 -19.84
N VAL A 156 -2.64 0.16 -18.66
CA VAL A 156 -1.48 0.42 -17.80
C VAL A 156 -0.95 -0.89 -17.24
N GLU A 157 0.38 -1.04 -17.27
CA GLU A 157 1.10 -2.14 -16.64
C GLU A 157 1.89 -1.61 -15.44
N ILE A 158 1.64 -2.16 -14.25
CA ILE A 158 2.35 -1.81 -13.03
C ILE A 158 3.05 -3.05 -12.49
N LYS A 159 4.37 -3.00 -12.39
CA LYS A 159 5.16 -4.06 -11.78
C LYS A 159 5.30 -3.83 -10.28
N VAL A 160 4.97 -4.85 -9.49
CA VAL A 160 5.08 -4.82 -8.02
C VAL A 160 5.96 -5.97 -7.55
N HIS A 161 6.86 -5.69 -6.62
CA HIS A 161 7.73 -6.71 -6.03
C HIS A 161 7.16 -7.22 -4.71
N ALA A 162 7.44 -8.49 -4.41
CA ALA A 162 7.17 -9.04 -3.08
C ALA A 162 7.95 -8.22 -2.03
N ASP A 163 7.25 -7.75 -1.00
CA ASP A 163 7.82 -6.96 0.09
C ASP A 163 7.76 -7.79 1.38
N PRO A 164 8.91 -8.28 1.89
CA PRO A 164 8.95 -9.10 3.10
C PRO A 164 8.37 -8.41 4.35
N LEU A 165 8.54 -7.09 4.48
CA LEU A 165 8.00 -6.34 5.63
C LEU A 165 6.48 -6.25 5.52
N TYR A 166 5.98 -5.94 4.33
CA TYR A 166 4.54 -5.93 4.08
C TYR A 166 3.92 -7.31 4.30
N GLN A 167 4.52 -8.36 3.73
CA GLN A 167 4.04 -9.74 3.85
C GLN A 167 4.05 -10.23 5.31
N HIS A 168 5.01 -9.81 6.12
CA HIS A 168 5.03 -10.10 7.55
C HIS A 168 3.85 -9.46 8.29
N LEU A 169 3.58 -8.17 8.05
CA LEU A 169 2.44 -7.46 8.64
C LEU A 169 1.11 -8.06 8.17
N LEU A 170 0.99 -8.30 6.87
CA LEU A 170 -0.17 -8.94 6.24
C LEU A 170 -0.46 -10.31 6.87
N LEU A 171 0.53 -11.18 6.96
CA LEU A 171 0.37 -12.51 7.57
C LEU A 171 -0.07 -12.41 9.04
N THR A 172 0.45 -11.41 9.78
CA THR A 172 0.07 -11.18 11.17
C THR A 172 -1.40 -10.77 11.28
N ALA A 173 -1.84 -9.80 10.46
CA ALA A 173 -3.21 -9.33 10.42
C ALA A 173 -4.18 -10.44 10.00
N GLU A 174 -3.88 -11.17 8.94
CA GLU A 174 -4.72 -12.26 8.44
C GLU A 174 -4.79 -13.43 9.42
N LYS A 175 -3.68 -13.77 10.10
CA LYS A 175 -3.68 -14.81 11.13
C LYS A 175 -4.52 -14.41 12.34
N LYS A 176 -4.45 -13.14 12.77
CA LYS A 176 -5.31 -12.60 13.83
C LYS A 176 -6.78 -12.68 13.42
N PHE A 177 -7.10 -12.21 12.22
CA PHE A 177 -8.45 -12.29 11.67
C PHE A 177 -8.96 -13.72 11.57
N TRP A 178 -8.15 -14.65 11.06
CA TRP A 178 -8.54 -16.05 10.94
C TRP A 178 -8.78 -16.70 12.31
N ARG A 179 -8.01 -16.33 13.34
CA ARG A 179 -8.28 -16.74 14.72
C ARG A 179 -9.65 -16.25 15.18
N CYS A 180 -10.00 -14.98 14.94
CA CYS A 180 -11.34 -14.44 15.24
C CYS A 180 -12.46 -15.21 14.54
N VAL A 181 -12.26 -15.60 13.28
CA VAL A 181 -13.21 -16.48 12.55
C VAL A 181 -13.39 -17.81 13.29
N GLN A 182 -12.29 -18.43 13.74
CA GLN A 182 -12.30 -19.73 14.41
C GLN A 182 -12.89 -19.67 15.84
N THR A 183 -12.59 -18.63 16.61
CA THR A 183 -13.02 -18.50 18.01
C THR A 183 -14.40 -17.87 18.16
N GLY A 184 -14.84 -17.06 17.19
CA GLY A 184 -16.05 -16.25 17.30
C GLY A 184 -15.86 -14.94 18.06
N GLU A 185 -14.62 -14.61 18.41
CA GLU A 185 -14.29 -13.27 18.87
C GLU A 185 -14.41 -12.29 17.69
N SER A 186 -15.04 -11.13 17.93
CA SER A 186 -15.15 -10.10 16.90
C SER A 186 -13.77 -9.56 16.54
N PRO A 187 -13.41 -9.43 15.25
CA PRO A 187 -12.15 -8.81 14.87
C PRO A 187 -12.20 -7.30 15.13
N SER A 188 -11.03 -6.71 15.33
CA SER A 188 -10.82 -5.26 15.34
C SER A 188 -9.92 -4.89 14.17
N LEU A 189 -9.99 -3.62 13.72
CA LEU A 189 -9.05 -3.09 12.75
C LEU A 189 -7.60 -3.37 13.20
N PHE A 190 -6.73 -3.68 12.23
CA PHE A 190 -5.33 -3.97 12.53
C PHE A 190 -4.57 -2.71 12.97
N GLY A 191 -4.93 -1.54 12.40
CA GLY A 191 -4.52 -0.22 12.90
C GLY A 191 -3.06 0.17 12.64
N THR A 192 -2.35 -0.54 11.76
CA THR A 192 -0.97 -0.19 11.38
C THR A 192 -0.92 0.33 9.95
N GLU A 193 -0.27 1.46 9.72
CA GLU A 193 0.08 1.90 8.36
C GLU A 193 1.02 0.87 7.72
N ALA A 194 0.57 0.27 6.63
CA ALA A 194 1.40 -0.64 5.87
C ALA A 194 2.48 0.13 5.08
N PRO A 195 3.66 -0.45 4.83
CA PRO A 195 4.67 0.17 3.97
C PRO A 195 4.07 0.57 2.62
N ARG A 196 4.35 1.80 2.17
CA ARG A 196 3.88 2.26 0.86
C ARG A 196 4.53 1.46 -0.26
N PRO A 197 3.78 1.17 -1.34
CA PRO A 197 4.36 0.62 -2.56
C PRO A 197 5.58 1.40 -3.02
N ARG A 198 6.72 0.73 -3.21
CA ARG A 198 7.85 1.31 -3.92
C ARG A 198 7.67 1.01 -5.41
N LEU A 199 7.19 2.01 -6.15
CA LEU A 199 7.22 1.95 -7.61
C LEU A 199 8.66 2.10 -8.10
N GLU A 200 8.96 1.50 -9.25
CA GLU A 200 10.27 1.65 -9.89
C GLU A 200 10.42 3.09 -10.40
N ALA A 201 11.46 3.80 -9.95
CA ALA A 201 11.66 5.23 -10.25
C ALA A 201 12.26 5.42 -11.66
N VAL A 202 11.45 5.17 -12.70
CA VAL A 202 11.89 5.25 -14.10
C VAL A 202 11.43 6.51 -14.83
N LYS A 203 10.44 7.22 -14.30
CA LYS A 203 9.79 8.35 -14.98
C LYS A 203 10.46 9.69 -14.64
N VAL A 204 10.83 10.45 -15.67
CA VAL A 204 11.17 11.87 -15.54
C VAL A 204 9.89 12.68 -15.77
N VAL A 205 9.56 13.58 -14.84
CA VAL A 205 8.33 14.38 -14.89
C VAL A 205 8.68 15.87 -14.90
N ASP A 206 8.14 16.59 -15.88
CA ASP A 206 8.13 18.05 -15.86
C ASP A 206 7.01 18.55 -14.94
N MET A 207 7.39 19.17 -13.83
CA MET A 207 6.45 19.70 -12.84
C MET A 207 6.06 21.16 -13.10
N SER A 208 6.54 21.77 -14.19
CA SER A 208 6.17 23.14 -14.60
C SER A 208 4.66 23.40 -14.64
N PRO A 209 3.79 22.43 -15.01
CA PRO A 209 2.34 22.64 -14.97
C PRO A 209 1.70 22.64 -13.57
N SER A 210 2.41 22.26 -12.50
CA SER A 210 1.86 22.13 -11.15
C SER A 210 2.00 23.42 -10.35
N ASN A 211 0.89 24.12 -10.11
CA ASN A 211 0.87 25.35 -9.31
C ASN A 211 1.38 25.12 -7.87
N SER A 212 0.99 24.00 -7.25
CA SER A 212 1.45 23.66 -5.89
C SER A 212 2.96 23.39 -5.86
N TRP A 213 3.50 22.73 -6.90
CA TRP A 213 4.94 22.56 -7.02
C TRP A 213 5.65 23.89 -7.16
N ALA A 214 5.14 24.80 -8.00
CA ALA A 214 5.73 26.13 -8.20
C ALA A 214 5.81 26.94 -6.89
N GLU A 215 4.72 26.97 -6.11
CA GLU A 215 4.67 27.67 -4.83
C GLU A 215 5.66 27.10 -3.80
N LEU A 216 5.68 25.78 -3.65
CA LEU A 216 6.57 25.09 -2.72
C LEU A 216 8.04 25.22 -3.15
N ALA A 217 8.32 25.10 -4.46
CA ALA A 217 9.66 25.30 -5.01
C ALA A 217 10.17 26.72 -4.77
N ALA A 218 9.33 27.75 -4.97
CA ALA A 218 9.69 29.13 -4.68
C ALA A 218 10.03 29.34 -3.20
N THR A 219 9.25 28.73 -2.29
CA THR A 219 9.52 28.76 -0.85
C THR A 219 10.81 28.03 -0.49
N TYR A 220 11.01 26.83 -1.03
CA TYR A 220 12.23 26.03 -0.82
C TYR A 220 13.49 26.78 -1.27
N LEU A 221 13.46 27.39 -2.46
CA LEU A 221 14.58 28.16 -2.99
C LEU A 221 14.85 29.41 -2.15
N ARG A 222 13.79 30.12 -1.71
CA ARG A 222 13.90 31.31 -0.87
C ARG A 222 14.50 31.01 0.52
N THR A 223 14.19 29.85 1.10
CA THR A 223 14.67 29.48 2.44
C THR A 223 15.98 28.69 2.44
N ARG A 224 16.48 28.27 1.27
CA ARG A 224 17.67 27.42 1.16
C ARG A 224 18.91 28.00 1.83
N ALA A 225 19.23 29.28 1.56
CA ALA A 225 20.42 29.92 2.12
C ALA A 225 20.31 30.04 3.65
N ALA A 226 19.18 30.56 4.16
CA ALA A 226 18.94 30.67 5.59
C ALA A 226 18.96 29.31 6.31
N HIS A 227 18.44 28.26 5.67
CA HIS A 227 18.52 26.89 6.20
C HIS A 227 19.96 26.37 6.25
N GLN A 228 20.76 26.63 5.21
CA GLN A 228 22.18 26.26 5.19
C GLN A 228 22.96 26.98 6.29
N ASP A 229 22.80 28.30 6.41
CA ASP A 229 23.44 29.10 7.45
C ASP A 229 23.01 28.64 8.85
N HIS A 230 21.73 28.31 9.02
CA HIS A 230 21.21 27.75 10.27
C HIS A 230 21.88 26.42 10.62
N GLU A 231 21.97 25.46 9.69
CA GLU A 231 22.56 24.15 9.95
C GLU A 231 24.08 24.25 10.20
N ILE A 232 24.80 25.12 9.48
CA ILE A 232 26.22 25.41 9.73
C ILE A 232 26.39 26.00 11.14
N THR A 233 25.65 27.05 11.45
CA THR A 233 25.74 27.75 12.75
C THR A 233 25.37 26.81 13.91
N LYS A 234 24.34 26.00 13.73
CA LYS A 234 23.91 24.98 14.70
C LYS A 234 24.98 23.92 14.94
N ALA A 235 25.71 23.49 13.90
CA ALA A 235 26.82 22.57 14.05
C ALA A 235 27.98 23.20 14.84
N GLU A 236 28.33 24.46 14.56
CA GLU A 236 29.37 25.18 15.32
C GLU A 236 28.96 25.43 16.77
N LEU A 237 27.71 25.84 17.03
CA LEU A 237 27.20 26.02 18.39
C LEU A 237 27.29 24.72 19.22
N LYS A 238 27.06 23.55 18.62
CA LYS A 238 27.20 22.26 19.33
C LYS A 238 28.63 22.03 19.81
N LYS A 239 29.64 22.45 19.05
CA LYS A 239 31.06 22.31 19.42
C LYS A 239 31.44 23.21 20.61
N LEU A 240 30.70 24.29 20.83
CA LEU A 240 30.93 25.22 21.94
C LEU A 240 30.30 24.75 23.27
N VAL A 241 29.42 23.76 23.25
CA VAL A 241 28.79 23.23 24.47
C VAL A 241 29.79 22.30 25.19
N PRO A 242 30.21 22.60 26.44
CA PRO A 242 31.11 21.73 27.19
C PRO A 242 30.59 20.29 27.32
N GLU A 243 31.49 19.31 27.32
CA GLU A 243 31.12 17.88 27.32
C GLU A 243 30.36 17.46 28.60
N ASP A 244 30.69 18.07 29.73
CA ASP A 244 30.08 17.86 31.04
C ASP A 244 28.81 18.70 31.27
N ALA A 245 28.51 19.65 30.37
CA ALA A 245 27.32 20.48 30.47
C ALA A 245 26.06 19.71 30.03
N LYS A 246 25.13 19.57 30.98
CA LYS A 246 23.75 19.12 30.71
C LYS A 246 22.93 20.17 29.96
N GLU A 247 23.19 21.45 30.24
CA GLU A 247 22.52 22.61 29.65
C GLU A 247 23.53 23.77 29.51
N ALA A 248 23.42 24.56 28.46
CA ALA A 248 24.16 25.81 28.28
C ALA A 248 23.21 26.87 27.70
N SER A 249 23.27 28.12 28.17
CA SER A 249 22.37 29.17 27.71
C SER A 249 23.07 30.52 27.61
N GLY A 250 22.68 31.32 26.63
CA GLY A 250 23.20 32.67 26.42
C GLY A 250 22.68 33.25 25.10
N HIS A 251 22.72 34.58 24.97
CA HIS A 251 22.35 35.28 23.73
C HIS A 251 21.00 34.83 23.11
N GLY A 252 19.99 34.58 23.96
CA GLY A 252 18.64 34.23 23.51
C GLY A 252 18.44 32.77 23.09
N ILE A 253 19.41 31.88 23.33
CA ILE A 253 19.28 30.45 23.03
C ILE A 253 19.68 29.57 24.22
N ARG A 254 19.10 28.37 24.28
CA ARG A 254 19.40 27.32 25.25
C ARG A 254 19.75 26.02 24.54
N ALA A 255 20.91 25.46 24.81
CA ALA A 255 21.33 24.13 24.40
C ALA A 255 21.01 23.11 25.51
N LYS A 256 20.40 21.98 25.16
CA LYS A 256 20.16 20.85 26.09
C LYS A 256 20.81 19.59 25.55
N ARG A 257 21.56 18.88 26.41
CA ARG A 257 22.16 17.58 26.09
C ARG A 257 21.27 16.45 26.61
N SER A 258 20.89 15.53 25.72
CA SER A 258 20.12 14.33 26.08
C SER A 258 21.00 13.29 26.80
N LYS A 259 20.36 12.26 27.37
CA LYS A 259 21.08 11.10 27.94
C LYS A 259 21.92 10.33 26.90
N SER A 260 21.58 10.44 25.61
CA SER A 260 22.35 9.85 24.50
C SER A 260 23.42 10.78 23.92
N GLY A 261 23.62 11.97 24.53
CA GLY A 261 24.63 12.94 24.11
C GLY A 261 24.19 13.89 22.98
N ALA A 262 22.96 13.76 22.46
CA ALA A 262 22.44 14.64 21.43
C ALA A 262 22.14 16.04 21.98
N ILE A 263 22.52 17.07 21.24
CA ILE A 263 22.32 18.48 21.62
C ILE A 263 21.20 19.08 20.76
N SER A 264 20.20 19.68 21.40
CA SER A 264 19.13 20.47 20.78
C SER A 264 19.16 21.91 21.27
N PHE A 265 18.61 22.84 20.47
CA PHE A 265 18.54 24.27 20.82
C PHE A 265 17.09 24.75 20.87
N ASP A 266 16.76 25.50 21.91
CA ASP A 266 15.49 26.19 22.09
C ASP A 266 15.74 27.72 22.18
N PRO A 267 14.95 28.57 21.54
CA PRO A 267 15.00 30.02 21.77
C PRO A 267 14.49 30.35 23.17
N ILE A 268 15.11 31.31 23.85
CA ILE A 268 14.65 31.88 25.12
C ILE A 268 14.04 33.25 24.83
N GLN A 269 12.76 33.44 25.16
CA GLN A 269 12.15 34.78 25.14
C GLN A 269 12.78 35.64 26.26
N MET A 270 13.29 36.82 25.91
CA MET A 270 13.72 37.82 26.89
C MET A 270 12.47 38.58 27.38
N GLU A 271 12.13 38.49 28.66
CA GLU A 271 11.17 39.40 29.28
C GLU A 271 11.85 40.75 29.51
N ASP A 272 11.29 41.83 28.94
CA ASP A 272 11.76 43.21 29.12
C ASP A 272 11.66 43.63 30.59
N SER A 273 12.79 43.63 31.30
CA SER A 273 12.88 44.20 32.64
C SER A 273 12.92 45.74 32.56
N ASN A 274 11.75 46.37 32.50
CA ASN A 274 11.59 47.80 32.76
C ASN A 274 11.95 48.10 34.23
N ALA A 275 13.10 48.74 34.47
CA ALA A 275 13.40 49.40 35.73
C ALA A 275 13.11 50.91 35.59
N PRO A 276 12.31 51.52 36.49
CA PRO A 276 12.05 52.96 36.46
C PRO A 276 13.27 53.72 36.98
N VAL A 277 13.70 54.73 36.23
CA VAL A 277 14.70 55.71 36.65
C VAL A 277 14.03 56.67 37.64
N GLN A 278 14.56 56.75 38.86
CA GLN A 278 14.48 57.95 39.71
C GLN A 278 15.76 58.76 39.51
#